data_AF-W6K588-F1
#
_entry.id   AF-W6K588-F1
#
_cell.length_a   1.000
_cell.length_b   1.000
_cell.length_c   1.000
_cell.angle_alpha   90.00
_cell.angle_beta   90.00
_cell.angle_gamma   90.00
#
_symmetry.space_group_name_H-M   'P 1'
#
loop_
_entity.id
_entity.type
_entity.pdbx_description
1 polymer ?
#
loop_
_entity_poly.entity_id
_entity_poly.type
_entity_poly.pdbx_seq_one_letter_code
_entity_poly.pdbx_strand_id
1 'polypeptide(L)'
;MEPDQDGWNWFSAAPDRKSRRQQAALQQDLALACARCFTSRDGQRVLAHLKAITIDRPLGPGVDAATLRHMEGQRHLVAYLQTLVQRGQQGEGQ
;
A
#
# COMPACT_ATOMS: atom_id res chain seq x y z
N MET A 1 -40.55 -6.75 -23.11
CA MET A 1 -40.11 -6.65 -21.70
C MET A 1 -38.62 -6.35 -21.79
N GLU A 2 -38.27 -5.07 -21.80
CA GLU A 2 -36.87 -4.63 -21.88
C GLU A 2 -36.14 -5.10 -20.61
N PRO A 3 -34.92 -5.64 -20.70
CA PRO A 3 -34.16 -6.03 -19.52
C PRO A 3 -33.82 -4.78 -18.69
N ASP A 4 -34.04 -4.88 -17.39
CA ASP A 4 -33.85 -3.83 -16.40
C ASP A 4 -32.40 -3.31 -16.43
N GLN A 5 -32.17 -2.13 -17.04
CA GLN A 5 -30.85 -1.52 -17.19
C GLN A 5 -30.27 -1.00 -15.85
N ASP A 6 -31.05 -1.07 -14.77
CA ASP A 6 -30.69 -0.55 -13.45
C ASP A 6 -29.68 -1.43 -12.69
N GLY A 7 -29.58 -2.73 -13.01
CA GLY A 7 -28.74 -3.67 -12.27
C GLY A 7 -27.23 -3.41 -12.35
N TRP A 8 -26.76 -2.67 -13.36
CA TRP A 8 -25.34 -2.39 -13.60
C TRP A 8 -24.94 -0.94 -13.30
N ASN A 9 -25.88 -0.08 -12.89
CA ASN A 9 -25.60 1.34 -12.68
C ASN A 9 -24.62 1.60 -11.51
N TRP A 10 -24.56 0.69 -10.54
CA TRP A 10 -23.58 0.75 -9.44
C TRP A 10 -22.12 0.53 -9.90
N PHE A 11 -21.89 -0.15 -11.04
CA PHE A 11 -20.56 -0.27 -11.64
C PHE A 11 -20.17 1.00 -12.41
N SER A 12 -21.16 1.71 -12.96
CA SER A 12 -20.98 2.98 -13.68
C SER A 12 -20.90 4.20 -12.77
N ALA A 13 -21.29 4.06 -11.50
CA ALA A 13 -21.19 5.10 -10.48
C ALA A 13 -19.72 5.32 -10.09
N ALA A 14 -18.97 6.02 -10.93
CA ALA A 14 -17.64 6.49 -10.56
C ALA A 14 -17.73 7.31 -9.26
N PRO A 15 -16.80 7.13 -8.30
CA PRO A 15 -16.82 7.91 -7.07
C PRO A 15 -16.78 9.40 -7.41
N ASP A 16 -17.59 10.18 -6.70
CA ASP A 16 -17.71 11.60 -6.95
C ASP A 16 -16.35 12.31 -6.78
N ARG A 17 -16.18 13.46 -7.45
CA ARG A 17 -14.90 14.20 -7.46
C ARG A 17 -14.47 14.63 -6.05
N LYS A 18 -15.41 14.92 -5.14
CA LYS A 18 -15.12 15.31 -3.75
C LYS A 18 -14.61 14.11 -2.97
N SER A 19 -15.26 12.95 -3.05
CA SER A 19 -14.81 11.71 -2.40
C SER A 19 -13.39 11.33 -2.84
N ARG A 20 -13.11 11.44 -4.15
CA ARG A 20 -11.78 11.15 -4.70
C ARG A 20 -10.70 12.10 -4.18
N ARG A 21 -11.02 13.40 -4.08
CA ARG A 21 -10.11 14.40 -3.51
C ARG A 21 -9.85 14.15 -2.03
N GLN A 22 -10.88 13.75 -1.28
CA GLN A 22 -10.75 13.40 0.14
C GLN A 22 -9.87 12.17 0.33
N GLN A 23 -10.04 11.12 -0.48
CA GLN A 23 -9.16 9.95 -0.46
C GLN A 23 -7.72 10.31 -0.80
N ALA A 24 -7.49 11.17 -1.79
CA ALA A 24 -6.14 11.63 -2.14
C ALA A 24 -5.48 12.38 -0.97
N ALA A 25 -6.22 13.26 -0.28
CA ALA A 25 -5.72 13.96 0.91
C ALA A 25 -5.37 12.99 2.04
N LEU A 26 -6.23 12.01 2.34
CA LEU A 26 -5.95 10.98 3.35
C LEU A 26 -4.71 10.15 2.99
N GLN A 27 -4.53 9.81 1.72
CA GLN A 27 -3.34 9.09 1.26
C GLN A 27 -2.06 9.93 1.39
N GLN A 28 -2.15 11.24 1.13
CA GLN A 28 -1.03 12.17 1.33
C GLN A 28 -0.67 12.31 2.81
N ASP A 29 -1.67 12.49 3.69
CA ASP A 29 -1.47 12.58 5.13
C ASP A 29 -0.80 11.30 5.69
N LEU A 30 -1.24 10.14 5.22
CA LEU A 30 -0.64 8.86 5.58
C LEU A 30 0.81 8.75 5.07
N ALA A 31 1.09 9.19 3.84
CA ALA A 31 2.44 9.19 3.30
C ALA A 31 3.39 10.07 4.13
N LEU A 32 2.95 11.28 4.53
CA LEU A 32 3.69 12.18 5.42
C LEU A 32 3.90 11.57 6.82
N ALA A 33 2.89 10.89 7.36
CA ALA A 33 3.05 10.17 8.63
C ALA A 33 4.09 9.05 8.53
N CYS A 34 4.04 8.24 7.46
CA CYS A 34 5.02 7.19 7.22
C CYS A 34 6.44 7.76 7.05
N ALA A 35 6.60 8.84 6.28
CA ALA A 35 7.89 9.50 6.09
C ALA A 35 8.48 9.96 7.43
N ARG A 36 7.72 10.65 8.28
CA ARG A 36 8.16 11.08 9.61
C ARG A 36 8.56 9.91 10.51
N CYS A 37 7.79 8.82 10.50
CA CYS A 37 8.09 7.64 11.30
C CYS A 37 9.38 6.93 10.85
N PHE A 38 9.53 6.69 9.54
CA PHE A 38 10.55 5.80 9.00
C PHE A 38 11.81 6.50 8.49
N THR A 39 11.86 7.84 8.48
CA THR A 39 13.11 8.60 8.22
C THR A 39 13.98 8.73 9.45
N SER A 40 13.43 8.58 10.66
CA SER A 40 14.20 8.52 11.89
C SER A 40 15.20 7.35 11.89
N ARG A 41 16.29 7.46 12.66
CA ARG A 41 17.30 6.39 12.75
C ARG A 41 16.70 5.03 13.11
N ASP A 42 15.80 5.00 14.09
CA ASP A 42 15.16 3.77 14.53
C ASP A 42 14.10 3.30 13.55
N GLY A 43 13.36 4.22 12.93
CA GLY A 43 12.46 3.91 11.82
C GLY A 43 13.17 3.21 10.66
N GLN A 44 14.33 3.73 10.24
CA GLN A 44 15.15 3.10 9.19
C GLN A 44 15.60 1.69 9.59
N ARG A 45 16.00 1.48 10.85
CA ARG A 45 16.37 0.15 11.37
C ARG A 45 15.20 -0.84 11.31
N VAL A 46 14.01 -0.40 11.71
CA VAL A 46 12.79 -1.23 11.64
C VAL A 46 12.47 -1.55 10.18
N LEU A 47 12.50 -0.57 9.28
CA LEU A 47 12.20 -0.78 7.86
C LEU A 47 13.21 -1.72 7.19
N ALA A 48 14.50 -1.61 7.54
CA ALA A 48 15.54 -2.52 7.08
C ALA A 48 15.30 -3.95 7.59
N HIS A 49 14.91 -4.11 8.87
CA HIS A 49 14.57 -5.41 9.42
C HIS A 49 13.36 -6.05 8.72
N LEU A 50 12.28 -5.28 8.50
CA LEU A 50 11.10 -5.74 7.77
C LEU A 50 11.47 -6.19 6.35
N LYS A 51 12.30 -5.42 5.64
CA LYS A 51 12.80 -5.77 4.31
C LYS A 51 13.57 -7.10 4.34
N ALA A 52 14.45 -7.29 5.32
CA ALA A 52 15.27 -8.50 5.45
C ALA A 52 14.42 -9.76 5.68
N ILE A 53 13.38 -9.70 6.51
CA ILE A 53 12.54 -10.87 6.84
C ILE A 53 11.43 -11.16 5.81
N THR A 54 11.20 -10.27 4.84
CA THR A 54 10.12 -10.40 3.84
C THR A 54 10.63 -10.38 2.39
N ILE A 55 11.10 -9.22 1.93
CA ILE A 55 11.52 -8.95 0.55
C ILE A 55 12.78 -9.75 0.22
N ASP A 56 13.79 -9.65 1.07
CA ASP A 56 15.09 -10.30 0.84
C ASP A 56 15.11 -11.76 1.28
N ARG A 57 14.03 -12.26 1.88
CA ARG A 57 13.95 -13.61 2.41
C ARG A 57 13.77 -14.62 1.28
N PRO A 58 14.74 -15.52 1.03
CA PRO A 58 14.57 -16.60 0.09
C PRO A 58 13.64 -17.67 0.65
N LEU A 59 12.91 -18.35 -0.24
CA LEU A 59 12.07 -19.49 0.08
C LEU A 59 12.58 -20.71 -0.70
N GLY A 60 12.61 -21.86 -0.03
CA GLY A 60 13.03 -23.11 -0.65
C GLY A 60 11.99 -23.65 -1.65
N PRO A 61 12.38 -24.56 -2.54
CA PRO A 61 11.48 -25.13 -3.56
C PRO A 61 10.35 -25.99 -2.98
N GLY A 62 10.48 -26.46 -1.73
CA GLY A 62 9.47 -27.28 -1.06
C GLY A 62 8.42 -26.50 -0.27
N VAL A 63 8.41 -25.16 -0.36
CA VAL A 63 7.43 -24.33 0.37
C VAL A 63 6.04 -24.48 -0.24
N ASP A 64 5.04 -24.73 0.60
CA ASP A 64 3.66 -24.89 0.16
C ASP A 64 3.03 -23.57 -0.34
N ALA A 65 1.95 -23.71 -1.10
CA ALA A 65 1.28 -22.57 -1.72
C ALA A 65 0.65 -21.58 -0.72
N ALA A 66 0.20 -22.03 0.46
CA ALA A 66 -0.35 -21.14 1.48
C ALA A 66 0.75 -20.27 2.10
N THR A 67 1.90 -20.87 2.37
CA THR A 67 3.09 -20.16 2.86
C THR A 67 3.60 -19.16 1.83
N LEU A 68 3.63 -19.52 0.54
CA LEU A 68 4.00 -18.59 -0.53
C LEU A 68 3.06 -17.39 -0.60
N ARG A 69 1.74 -17.61 -0.59
CA ARG A 69 0.74 -16.52 -0.59
C ARG A 69 0.86 -15.62 0.65
N HIS A 70 1.10 -16.22 1.81
CA HIS A 70 1.31 -15.46 3.04
C HIS A 70 2.56 -14.56 2.95
N MET A 71 3.67 -15.12 2.47
CA MET A 71 4.90 -14.34 2.26
C MET A 71 4.71 -13.22 1.24
N GLU A 72 3.97 -13.47 0.16
CA GLU A 72 3.68 -12.44 -0.84
C GLU A 72 2.82 -11.30 -0.26
N GLY A 73 1.84 -11.62 0.59
CA GLY A 73 1.08 -10.61 1.33
C GLY A 73 1.98 -9.73 2.22
N GLN A 74 2.95 -10.34 2.92
CA GLN A 74 3.90 -9.59 3.73
C GLN A 74 4.82 -8.71 2.87
N ARG A 75 5.33 -9.21 1.74
CA ARG A 75 6.16 -8.45 0.80
C ARG A 75 5.41 -7.24 0.25
N HIS A 76 4.16 -7.43 -0.17
CA HIS A 76 3.32 -6.35 -0.65
C HIS A 76 3.15 -5.25 0.40
N LEU A 77 2.87 -5.63 1.66
CA LEU A 77 2.72 -4.68 2.76
C LEU A 77 4.00 -3.84 2.98
N VAL A 78 5.17 -4.49 3.00
CA VAL A 78 6.45 -3.79 3.21
C VAL A 78 6.78 -2.88 2.02
N ALA A 79 6.55 -3.32 0.79
CA ALA A 79 6.73 -2.49 -0.40
C ALA A 79 5.79 -1.28 -0.43
N TYR A 80 4.55 -1.45 0.04
CA TYR A 80 3.58 -0.36 0.17
C TYR A 80 4.04 0.68 1.20
N LEU A 81 4.57 0.26 2.35
CA LEU A 81 5.16 1.16 3.33
C LEU A 81 6.34 1.94 2.75
N GLN A 82 7.26 1.28 2.04
CA GLN A 82 8.37 1.94 1.36
C GLN A 82 7.88 2.99 0.36
N THR A 83 6.82 2.69 -0.39
CA THR A 83 6.19 3.62 -1.33
C THR A 83 5.61 4.83 -0.61
N LEU A 84 4.92 4.65 0.51
CA LEU A 84 4.37 5.75 1.32
C LEU A 84 5.48 6.65 1.87
N VAL A 85 6.57 6.07 2.37
CA VAL A 85 7.74 6.81 2.86
C VAL A 85 8.34 7.67 1.75
N GLN A 86 8.58 7.09 0.58
CA GLN A 86 9.11 7.82 -0.58
C GLN A 86 8.18 8.96 -1.01
N ARG A 87 6.87 8.71 -1.09
CA ARG A 87 5.88 9.74 -1.44
C ARG A 87 5.83 10.88 -0.43
N GLY A 88 5.88 10.56 0.87
CA GLY A 88 5.90 11.58 1.92
C GLY A 88 7.13 12.47 1.84
N GLN A 89 8.31 11.88 1.61
CA GLN A 89 9.56 12.64 1.41
C GLN A 89 9.51 13.57 0.20
N GLN A 90 8.90 13.13 -0.91
CA GLN A 90 8.75 13.95 -2.12
C GLN A 90 7.73 15.09 -1.95
N GLY A 91 6.71 14.88 -1.11
CA GLY A 91 5.68 15.88 -0.81
C GLY A 91 6.10 16.96 0.20
N GLU A 92 7.10 16.70 1.05
CA GLU A 92 7.66 17.70 1.97
C GLU A 92 8.56 18.74 1.26
N GLY A 93 8.97 18.48 0.02
CA GLY A 93 9.83 19.34 -0.80
C GLY A 93 9.13 20.27 -1.79
N GLN A 94 7.79 20.36 -1.74
CA GLN A 94 6.95 21.29 -2.53
C GLN A 94 6.24 22.28 -1.61
#